data_AF-A0A3M4L926-F1
#
_entry.id   AF-A0A3M4L926-F1
#
_cell.length_a   1.000
_cell.length_b   1.000
_cell.length_c   1.000
_cell.angle_alpha   90.00
_cell.angle_beta   90.00
_cell.angle_gamma   90.00
#
_symmetry.space_group_name_H-M   'P 1'
#
loop_
_entity.id
_entity.type
_entity.pdbx_description
1 polymer ?
#
loop_
_entity_poly.entity_id
_entity_poly.type
_entity_poly.pdbx_seq_one_letter_code
_entity_poly.pdbx_strand_id
1 'polypeptide(L)' 'MFFEAQLTGSTYGLMVASGYKAGLILVYLPNECLAEDGGVDKAWLVKNWSSWIYPDCNVSDVYWVEMYDAGSSVKD' A
#
# COMPACT_ATOMS: atom_id res chain seq x y z
N MET A 1 -4.38 2.37 1.18
CA MET A 1 -4.97 1.08 1.59
C MET A 1 -4.19 -0.03 0.92
N PHE A 2 -3.73 -0.99 1.71
CA PHE A 2 -3.10 -2.21 1.21
C PHE A 2 -4.18 -3.25 0.93
N PHE A 3 -4.11 -3.94 -0.20
CA PHE A 3 -5.09 -4.96 -0.58
C PHE A 3 -4.44 -6.14 -1.31
N GLU A 4 -5.13 -7.27 -1.33
CA GLU A 4 -4.73 -8.47 -2.07
C GLU A 4 -5.32 -8.41 -3.48
N ALA A 5 -4.47 -8.49 -4.50
CA ALA A 5 -4.83 -8.32 -5.91
C ALA A 5 -5.08 -9.65 -6.63
N GLN A 6 -4.53 -10.77 -6.14
CA GLN A 6 -4.69 -12.11 -6.74
C GLN A 6 -4.40 -12.15 -8.26
N LEU A 7 -3.46 -11.32 -8.73
CA LEU A 7 -3.06 -11.25 -10.14
C LEU A 7 -1.78 -12.05 -10.37
N THR A 8 -1.64 -12.59 -11.59
CA THR A 8 -0.38 -13.23 -12.00
C THR A 8 0.75 -12.20 -12.01
N GLY A 9 1.74 -12.39 -11.12
CA GLY A 9 2.89 -11.49 -10.98
C GLY A 9 2.71 -10.35 -9.96
N SER A 10 1.53 -10.22 -9.36
CA SER A 10 1.24 -9.22 -8.32
C SER A 10 0.20 -9.73 -7.32
N THR A 11 0.67 -10.24 -6.18
CA THR A 11 -0.23 -10.69 -5.10
C THR A 11 -0.90 -9.52 -4.37
N TYR A 12 -0.24 -8.37 -4.28
CA TYR A 12 -0.68 -7.23 -3.47
C TYR A 12 -0.71 -5.92 -4.25
N GLY A 13 -1.47 -4.95 -3.75
CA GLY A 13 -1.57 -3.61 -4.31
C GLY A 13 -1.78 -2.53 -3.26
N LEU A 14 -1.56 -1.28 -3.68
CA LEU A 14 -1.92 -0.09 -2.92
C LEU A 14 -3.03 0.66 -3.65
N MET A 15 -4.02 1.11 -2.89
CA MET A 15 -5.17 1.88 -3.37
C MET A 15 -5.29 3.18 -2.56
N VAL A 16 -5.75 4.24 -3.20
CA VAL A 16 -6.09 5.49 -2.53
C VAL A 16 -7.33 5.27 -1.65
N ALA A 17 -7.17 5.47 -0.34
CA ALA A 17 -8.22 5.15 0.64
C ALA A 17 -9.27 6.25 0.82
N SER A 18 -8.92 7.51 0.56
CA SER A 18 -9.75 8.68 0.89
C SER A 18 -9.59 9.84 -0.09
N GLY A 19 -10.45 10.85 0.05
CA GLY A 19 -10.44 12.05 -0.78
C GLY A 19 -11.05 11.84 -2.18
N TYR A 20 -10.84 12.81 -3.08
CA TYR A 20 -11.45 12.81 -4.41
C TYR A 20 -11.04 11.63 -5.30
N LYS A 21 -9.87 11.04 -5.04
CA LYS A 21 -9.31 9.90 -5.78
C LYS A 21 -9.54 8.55 -5.08
N ALA A 22 -10.38 8.49 -4.04
CA ALA A 22 -10.64 7.26 -3.31
C ALA A 22 -11.11 6.12 -4.24
N GLY A 23 -10.63 4.90 -3.98
CA GLY A 23 -10.94 3.72 -4.79
C GLY A 23 -10.02 3.52 -6.01
N LEU A 24 -9.24 4.53 -6.41
CA LEU A 24 -8.25 4.35 -7.47
C LEU A 24 -7.07 3.51 -6.99
N ILE A 25 -6.69 2.52 -7.79
CA ILE A 25 -5.49 1.73 -7.58
C ILE A 25 -4.28 2.64 -7.84
N LEU A 26 -3.45 2.79 -6.83
CA LEU A 26 -2.20 3.52 -6.93
C LEU A 26 -1.18 2.68 -7.69
N VAL A 27 -0.99 1.43 -7.26
CA VAL A 27 -0.05 0.52 -7.90
C VAL A 27 -0.32 -0.95 -7.53
N TYR A 28 -0.04 -1.87 -8.46
CA TYR A 28 0.12 -3.29 -8.17
C TYR A 28 1.58 -3.58 -7.86
N LEU A 29 1.86 -4.22 -6.72
CA LEU A 29 3.22 -4.49 -6.28
C LEU A 29 3.74 -5.75 -7.02
N PRO A 30 4.96 -5.74 -7.58
CA PRO A 30 5.53 -6.91 -8.23
C PRO A 30 5.87 -7.99 -7.21
N ASN A 31 5.89 -9.27 -7.62
CA ASN A 31 6.24 -10.38 -6.73
C ASN A 31 7.65 -10.29 -6.10
N GLU A 32 8.54 -9.47 -6.65
CA GLU A 32 9.84 -9.15 -6.05
C GLU A 32 9.73 -8.47 -4.68
N CYS A 33 8.56 -7.90 -4.36
CA CYS A 33 8.29 -7.27 -3.07
C CYS A 33 7.91 -8.27 -1.97
N LEU A 34 7.71 -9.54 -2.30
CA LEU A 34 7.20 -10.52 -1.34
C LEU A 34 8.25 -10.86 -0.28
N ALA A 35 7.83 -10.87 0.98
CA ALA A 35 8.65 -11.37 2.07
C ALA A 35 8.59 -12.91 2.12
N GLU A 36 9.64 -13.55 2.65
CA GLU A 36 9.74 -15.03 2.73
C GLU A 36 8.65 -15.65 3.63
N ASP A 37 8.22 -14.93 4.67
CA ASP A 37 7.19 -15.32 5.62
C ASP A 37 5.77 -14.87 5.21
N GLY A 38 5.64 -14.28 4.02
CA GLY A 38 4.39 -13.78 3.47
C GLY A 38 4.18 -12.28 3.67
N GLY A 39 3.24 -11.70 2.91
CA GLY A 39 3.08 -10.25 2.85
C GLY A 39 4.15 -9.57 2.01
N VAL A 40 4.49 -8.33 2.36
CA VAL A 40 5.40 -7.47 1.59
C VAL A 40 6.61 -7.06 2.44
N ASP A 41 7.79 -7.19 1.85
CA ASP A 41 9.05 -6.73 2.43
C ASP A 41 9.04 -5.20 2.58
N LYS A 42 9.08 -4.75 3.83
CA LYS A 42 9.16 -3.34 4.21
C LYS A 42 10.40 -2.65 3.64
N ALA A 43 11.56 -3.29 3.70
CA ALA A 43 12.81 -2.71 3.21
C ALA A 43 12.73 -2.51 1.69
N TRP A 44 12.13 -3.46 0.98
CA TRP A 44 11.87 -3.34 -0.45
C TRP A 44 10.92 -2.18 -0.76
N LEU A 45 9.81 -2.05 -0.02
CA LEU A 45 8.89 -0.90 -0.18
C LEU A 45 9.60 0.43 0.00
N VAL A 46 10.37 0.59 1.09
CA VAL A 46 11.06 1.84 1.41
C VAL A 46 12.10 2.19 0.35
N LYS A 47 12.92 1.20 -0.06
CA LYS A 47 13.96 1.39 -1.06
C LYS A 47 13.39 1.87 -2.39
N ASN A 48 12.24 1.37 -2.78
CA ASN A 48 11.71 1.59 -4.11
C ASN A 48 10.59 2.66 -4.14
N TRP A 49 10.15 3.16 -2.99
CA TRP A 49 9.03 4.10 -2.86
C TRP A 49 9.06 5.28 -3.84
N SER A 50 10.14 6.07 -3.80
CA SER A 50 10.26 7.31 -4.60
C SER A 50 10.50 7.05 -6.09
N SER A 51 10.83 5.83 -6.48
CA SER A 51 11.14 5.48 -7.88
C SER A 51 9.90 5.04 -8.66
N TRP A 52 8.96 4.33 -8.01
CA TRP A 52 7.82 3.72 -8.72
C TRP A 52 6.51 3.69 -7.94
N ILE A 53 6.51 3.76 -6.60
CA ILE A 53 5.26 3.68 -5.82
C ILE A 53 4.54 5.00 -5.84
N TYR A 54 5.20 6.03 -5.32
CA TYR A 54 4.64 7.36 -5.24
C TYR A 54 5.75 8.41 -5.20
N PRO A 55 6.32 8.77 -6.37
CA PRO A 55 7.46 9.68 -6.45
C PRO A 55 7.24 11.05 -5.81
N ASP A 56 6.00 11.53 -5.83
CA ASP A 56 5.61 12.84 -5.29
C ASP A 56 5.42 12.84 -3.75
N CYS A 57 5.59 11.68 -3.08
CA CYS A 57 5.44 11.54 -1.65
C CYS A 57 6.72 10.95 -1.05
N ASN A 58 7.35 11.67 -0.12
CA ASN A 58 8.51 11.14 0.59
C ASN A 58 8.05 9.98 1.48
N VAL A 59 8.78 8.85 1.44
CA VAL A 59 8.48 7.68 2.27
C VAL A 59 8.50 7.98 3.78
N SER A 60 9.26 8.99 4.22
CA SER A 60 9.26 9.44 5.62
C SER A 60 7.95 10.09 6.05
N ASP A 61 7.11 10.54 5.10
CA ASP A 61 5.79 11.10 5.35
C ASP A 61 4.68 10.03 5.24
N VAL A 62 5.06 8.76 5.11
CA VAL A 62 4.14 7.62 4.99
C VAL A 62 4.02 6.92 6.33
N TYR A 63 2.78 6.83 6.82
CA TYR A 63 2.46 6.17 8.08
C TYR A 63 1.68 4.89 7.82
N TRP A 64 2.01 3.85 8.59
CA TRP A 64 1.23 2.62 8.63
C TRP A 64 0.19 2.72 9.74
N VAL A 65 -1.08 2.52 9.41
CA VAL A 65 -2.16 2.40 10.38
C VAL A 65 -2.39 0.91 10.62
N GLU A 66 -1.97 0.43 11.77
CA GLU A 66 -2.30 -0.94 12.20
C GLU A 66 -3.81 -1.05 12.40
N MET A 67 -4.39 -2.14 11.91
CA MET A 67 -5.81 -2.44 12.06
C MET A 67 -6.71 -1.28 11.63
N TYR A 68 -6.75 -0.98 10.32
CA TYR A 68 -7.70 -0.02 9.78
C TYR A 68 -9.13 -0.46 10.15
N ASP A 69 -9.66 0.11 11.23
CA ASP A 69 -10.98 -0.21 11.73
C ASP A 69 -12.02 0.48 10.85
N ALA A 70 -12.33 -0.20 9.73
CA ALA A 70 -13.33 0.24 8.77
C ALA A 70 -14.74 0.39 9.40
N GLY A 71 -14.94 -0.01 10.66
CA GLY A 71 -16.19 0.11 11.41
C GLY A 71 -16.17 1.13 12.56
N SER A 72 -15.06 1.81 12.81
CA SER A 72 -15.01 2.84 13.86
C SER A 72 -15.76 4.11 13.43
N SER A 73 -16.99 4.25 13.90
CA SER A 73 -17.76 5.49 13.74
C SER A 73 -17.02 6.65 14.41
N VAL A 74 -16.69 7.69 13.64
CA VAL A 74 -16.27 8.98 14.21
C VAL A 74 -17.43 9.48 15.06
N LYS A 75 -17.23 9.61 16.37
CA LYS A 75 -18.19 10.28 17.25
C LYS A 75 -17.96 11.78 17.12
N ASP A 76 -19.02 12.49 16.73
CA ASP A 76 -19.10 13.96 16.73
C ASP A 76 -18.84 14.57 18.11
#